data_AF-A0A6P2FVL7-F1
#
_entry.id   AF-A0A6P2FVL7-F1
#
_cell.length_a   1.000
_cell.length_b   1.000
_cell.length_c   1.000
_cell.angle_alpha   90.00
_cell.angle_beta   90.00
_cell.angle_gamma   90.00
#
_symmetry.space_group_name_H-M   'P 1'
#
loop_
_entity.id
_entity.type
_entity.pdbx_description
1 polymer ?
#
loop_
_entity_poly.entity_id
_entity_poly.type
_entity_poly.pdbx_seq_one_letter_code
_entity_poly.pdbx_strand_id
1 'polypeptide(L)'
;MKKNQHGSAAVGILIAIVALFVLIGAVFGVSYISAYNAGNTMEQGIKATHQNNQNILATYSQKVLEAAQVTDMMRDDLVRVTKAAIEGRYGADGSKAVFQAITETNPQVSEKLYLKLQQIVESGRDEFKVNQTTLIDKKRVYQQELGSFWRGMWMRIAGYPKINLDDYKVVITEGVEATFKSGKESAPIRLRASQQ
;
A
#
# COMPACT_ATOMS: atom_id res chain seq x y z
N MET A 1 -36.13 61.79 -29.31
CA MET A 1 -36.04 60.34 -29.62
C MET A 1 -35.34 59.63 -28.46
N LYS A 2 -36.06 59.30 -27.37
CA LYS A 2 -35.49 58.54 -26.23
C LYS A 2 -35.41 57.07 -26.63
N LYS A 3 -34.26 56.66 -27.16
CA LYS A 3 -33.97 55.28 -27.55
C LYS A 3 -34.06 54.39 -26.30
N ASN A 4 -34.73 53.24 -26.41
CA ASN A 4 -35.09 52.31 -25.33
C ASN A 4 -33.89 51.83 -24.48
N GLN A 5 -33.41 52.66 -23.55
CA GLN A 5 -32.32 52.31 -22.62
C GLN A 5 -32.69 51.12 -21.71
N HIS A 6 -33.98 50.97 -21.37
CA HIS A 6 -34.46 49.85 -20.56
C HIS A 6 -34.39 48.50 -21.30
N GLY A 7 -34.57 48.49 -22.62
CA GLY A 7 -34.50 47.26 -23.43
C GLY A 7 -33.06 46.75 -23.60
N SER A 8 -32.10 47.65 -23.84
CA SER A 8 -30.68 47.30 -23.92
C SER A 8 -30.09 46.86 -22.57
N ALA A 9 -30.54 47.46 -21.46
CA ALA A 9 -30.13 47.06 -20.12
C ALA A 9 -30.67 45.68 -19.73
N ALA A 10 -31.94 45.37 -20.03
CA ALA A 10 -32.55 44.07 -19.77
C ALA A 10 -31.88 42.95 -20.59
N VAL A 11 -31.55 43.21 -21.85
CA VAL A 11 -30.80 42.26 -22.71
C VAL A 11 -29.38 42.04 -22.19
N GLY A 12 -28.68 43.10 -21.74
CA GLY A 12 -27.36 42.98 -21.12
C GLY A 12 -27.36 42.12 -19.84
N ILE A 13 -28.39 42.28 -18.99
CA ILE A 13 -28.56 41.48 -17.77
C ILE A 13 -28.82 40.01 -18.11
N LEU A 14 -29.68 39.73 -19.09
CA LEU A 14 -29.95 38.35 -19.54
C LEU A 14 -28.69 37.66 -20.08
N ILE A 15 -27.89 38.35 -20.89
CA ILE A 15 -26.62 37.81 -21.40
C ILE A 15 -25.65 37.53 -20.25
N ALA A 16 -25.54 38.44 -19.26
CA ALA A 16 -24.69 38.24 -18.10
C ALA A 16 -25.12 37.02 -17.26
N ILE A 17 -26.42 36.81 -17.08
CA ILE A 17 -26.97 35.64 -16.38
C ILE A 17 -26.65 34.34 -17.14
N VAL A 18 -26.87 34.31 -18.45
CA VAL A 18 -26.54 33.14 -19.28
C VAL A 18 -25.04 32.84 -19.24
N ALA A 19 -24.19 33.86 -19.36
CA ALA A 19 -22.74 33.70 -19.24
C ALA A 19 -22.33 33.14 -17.87
N LEU A 20 -22.97 33.60 -16.79
CA LEU A 20 -22.75 33.08 -15.44
C LEU A 20 -23.11 31.59 -15.33
N PHE A 21 -24.26 31.17 -15.87
CA PHE A 21 -24.65 29.76 -15.87
C PHE A 21 -23.68 28.88 -16.67
N VAL A 22 -23.19 29.36 -17.82
CA VAL A 22 -22.17 28.65 -18.61
C VAL A 22 -20.87 28.49 -17.82
N LEU A 23 -20.41 29.55 -17.14
CA LEU A 23 -19.21 29.49 -16.30
C LEU A 23 -19.36 28.51 -15.13
N ILE A 24 -20.51 28.54 -14.45
CA ILE A 24 -20.81 27.60 -13.37
C ILE A 24 -20.82 26.16 -13.89
N GLY A 25 -21.47 25.92 -15.04
CA GLY A 25 -21.48 24.62 -15.71
C GLY A 25 -20.07 24.12 -16.07
N ALA A 26 -19.20 25.02 -16.56
CA ALA A 26 -17.81 24.69 -16.86
C ALA A 26 -17.02 24.32 -15.60
N VAL A 27 -17.19 25.07 -14.49
CA VAL A 27 -16.56 24.75 -13.20
C VAL A 27 -16.98 23.37 -12.69
N PHE A 28 -18.26 23.03 -12.79
CA PHE A 28 -18.76 21.71 -12.41
C PHE A 28 -18.25 20.60 -13.32
N GLY A 29 -18.26 20.82 -14.64
CA GLY A 29 -17.73 19.85 -15.61
C GLY A 29 -16.24 19.55 -15.39
N VAL A 30 -15.43 20.60 -15.22
CA VAL A 30 -13.98 20.45 -14.92
C VAL A 30 -13.78 19.77 -13.56
N SER A 31 -14.58 20.13 -12.55
CA SER A 31 -14.49 19.50 -11.21
C SER A 31 -14.80 18.01 -11.26
N TYR A 32 -15.83 17.61 -12.01
CA TYR A 32 -16.20 16.20 -12.19
C TYR A 32 -15.08 15.41 -12.89
N ILE A 33 -14.57 15.91 -14.03
CA ILE A 33 -13.49 15.26 -14.77
C ILE A 33 -12.23 15.12 -13.89
N SER A 34 -11.89 16.18 -13.17
CA SER A 34 -10.76 16.18 -12.23
C SER A 34 -10.93 15.13 -11.14
N ALA A 35 -12.11 15.06 -10.51
CA ALA A 35 -12.41 14.08 -9.47
C ALA A 35 -12.39 12.63 -9.98
N TYR A 36 -12.95 12.38 -11.17
CA TYR A 36 -12.94 11.06 -11.79
C TYR A 36 -11.51 10.56 -12.07
N ASN A 37 -10.67 11.43 -12.65
CA ASN A 37 -9.28 11.11 -12.96
C ASN A 37 -8.45 10.90 -11.69
N ALA A 38 -8.65 11.75 -10.67
CA ALA A 38 -7.99 11.62 -9.38
C ALA A 38 -8.37 10.29 -8.71
N GLY A 39 -9.66 9.96 -8.64
CA GLY A 39 -10.14 8.70 -8.09
C GLY A 39 -9.54 7.49 -8.80
N ASN A 40 -9.58 7.46 -10.14
CA ASN A 40 -8.98 6.37 -10.91
C ASN A 40 -7.48 6.22 -10.62
N THR A 41 -6.74 7.32 -10.65
CA THR A 41 -5.28 7.33 -10.46
C THR A 41 -4.91 6.83 -9.07
N MET A 42 -5.63 7.27 -8.04
CA MET A 42 -5.37 6.88 -6.66
C MET A 42 -5.65 5.39 -6.44
N GLU A 43 -6.79 4.88 -6.91
CA GLU A 43 -7.13 3.45 -6.78
C GLU A 43 -6.15 2.54 -7.55
N GLN A 44 -5.79 2.91 -8.78
CA GLN A 44 -4.79 2.16 -9.55
C GLN A 44 -3.42 2.22 -8.85
N GLY A 45 -3.08 3.36 -8.25
CA GLY A 45 -1.88 3.51 -7.44
C GLY A 45 -1.85 2.57 -6.23
N ILE A 46 -2.98 2.39 -5.53
CA ILE A 46 -3.11 1.47 -4.40
C ILE A 46 -2.98 0.01 -4.87
N LYS A 47 -3.71 -0.37 -5.94
CA LYS A 47 -3.64 -1.70 -6.55
C LYS A 47 -2.21 -2.07 -6.95
N ALA A 48 -1.56 -1.18 -7.70
CA ALA A 48 -0.21 -1.40 -8.18
C ALA A 48 0.80 -1.54 -7.04
N THR A 49 0.70 -0.69 -6.00
CA THR A 49 1.61 -0.80 -4.84
C THR A 49 1.37 -2.09 -4.06
N HIS A 50 0.13 -2.54 -3.89
CA HIS A 50 -0.17 -3.82 -3.25
C HIS A 50 0.32 -5.02 -4.08
N GLN A 51 0.13 -5.00 -5.40
CA GLN A 51 0.69 -6.01 -6.29
C GLN A 51 2.22 -6.01 -6.23
N ASN A 52 2.86 -4.84 -6.10
CA ASN A 52 4.30 -4.74 -5.93
C ASN A 52 4.78 -5.37 -4.61
N ASN A 53 4.02 -5.28 -3.51
CA ASN A 53 4.35 -6.03 -2.28
C ASN A 53 4.43 -7.54 -2.55
N GLN A 54 3.47 -8.08 -3.30
CA GLN A 54 3.47 -9.50 -3.67
C GLN A 54 4.67 -9.84 -4.56
N ASN A 55 5.02 -8.95 -5.49
CA ASN A 55 6.19 -9.10 -6.35
C ASN A 55 7.50 -9.13 -5.55
N ILE A 56 7.69 -8.18 -4.62
CA ILE A 56 8.85 -8.15 -3.70
C ILE A 56 8.98 -9.49 -2.96
N LEU A 57 7.90 -9.95 -2.32
CA LEU A 57 7.89 -11.22 -1.60
C LEU A 57 8.26 -12.41 -2.51
N ALA A 58 7.74 -12.45 -3.74
CA ALA A 58 8.06 -13.50 -4.70
C ALA A 58 9.53 -13.45 -5.14
N THR A 59 10.05 -12.27 -5.50
CA THR A 59 11.43 -12.07 -5.93
C THR A 59 12.44 -12.48 -4.86
N TYR A 60 12.24 -12.05 -3.61
CA TYR A 60 13.17 -12.43 -2.53
C TYR A 60 13.04 -13.90 -2.13
N SER A 61 11.85 -14.50 -2.21
CA SER A 61 11.70 -15.95 -2.04
C SER A 61 12.48 -16.73 -3.11
N GLN A 62 12.44 -16.28 -4.37
CA GLN A 62 13.23 -16.89 -5.46
C GLN A 62 14.74 -16.75 -5.21
N LYS A 63 15.22 -15.56 -4.81
CA LYS A 63 16.63 -15.36 -4.44
C LYS A 63 17.09 -16.31 -3.33
N VAL A 64 16.24 -16.58 -2.33
CA VAL A 64 16.54 -17.57 -1.28
C VAL A 64 16.62 -18.98 -1.86
N LEU A 65 15.65 -19.41 -2.67
CA LEU A 65 15.67 -20.73 -3.31
C LEU A 65 16.92 -20.95 -4.17
N GLU A 66 17.29 -19.94 -4.97
CA GLU A 66 18.49 -19.95 -5.80
C GLU A 66 19.77 -20.02 -4.96
N ALA A 67 19.84 -19.25 -3.86
CA ALA A 67 20.98 -19.27 -2.96
C ALA A 67 21.14 -20.60 -2.24
N ALA A 68 20.03 -21.22 -1.85
CA ALA A 68 20.00 -22.48 -1.13
C ALA A 68 20.05 -23.72 -2.05
N GLN A 69 19.99 -23.52 -3.38
CA GLN A 69 20.00 -24.60 -4.39
C GLN A 69 18.93 -25.67 -4.13
N VAL A 70 17.73 -25.22 -3.77
CA VAL A 70 16.68 -26.10 -3.25
C VAL A 70 15.94 -26.82 -4.37
N THR A 71 15.66 -28.11 -4.16
CA THR A 71 14.86 -28.95 -5.06
C THR A 71 13.37 -28.60 -4.97
N ASP A 72 12.61 -28.91 -6.02
CA ASP A 72 11.19 -28.51 -6.12
C ASP A 72 10.32 -29.04 -4.97
N MET A 73 10.66 -30.20 -4.39
CA MET A 73 9.92 -30.78 -3.25
C MET A 73 9.91 -29.91 -1.99
N MET A 74 10.89 -29.03 -1.83
CA MET A 74 11.11 -28.22 -0.63
C MET A 74 10.80 -26.73 -0.85
N ARG A 75 10.43 -26.38 -2.09
CA ARG A 75 10.24 -25.01 -2.55
C ARG A 75 9.15 -24.29 -1.76
N ASP A 76 8.02 -24.94 -1.54
CA ASP A 76 6.84 -24.30 -0.95
C ASP A 76 7.03 -23.94 0.52
N ASP A 77 7.65 -24.84 1.30
CA ASP A 77 7.98 -24.60 2.70
C ASP A 77 8.95 -23.43 2.84
N LEU A 78 10.01 -23.43 2.02
CA LEU A 78 10.99 -22.36 2.08
C LEU A 78 10.42 -21.02 1.64
N VAL A 79 9.60 -20.98 0.58
CA VAL A 79 8.89 -19.77 0.15
C VAL A 79 8.02 -19.23 1.30
N ARG A 80 7.28 -20.10 1.99
CA ARG A 80 6.43 -19.69 3.11
C ARG A 80 7.23 -19.10 4.27
N VAL A 81 8.31 -19.75 4.69
CA VAL A 81 9.17 -19.26 5.79
C VAL A 81 9.86 -17.96 5.38
N THR A 82 10.35 -17.85 4.16
CA THR A 82 10.99 -16.62 3.64
C THR A 82 10.03 -15.45 3.58
N LYS A 83 8.79 -15.65 3.08
CA LYS A 83 7.76 -14.61 3.10
C LYS A 83 7.48 -14.14 4.52
N ALA A 84 7.23 -15.07 5.44
CA ALA A 84 7.00 -14.75 6.84
C ALA A 84 8.19 -14.02 7.51
N ALA A 85 9.41 -14.37 7.14
CA ALA A 85 10.62 -13.68 7.60
C ALA A 85 10.70 -12.24 7.08
N ILE A 86 10.43 -12.02 5.79
CA ILE A 86 10.42 -10.69 5.18
C ILE A 86 9.30 -9.81 5.75
N GLU A 87 8.11 -10.38 5.91
CA GLU A 87 6.94 -9.74 6.53
C GLU A 87 7.13 -9.42 8.02
N GLY A 88 8.24 -9.87 8.62
CA GLY A 88 8.61 -9.52 9.99
C GLY A 88 8.06 -10.46 11.06
N ARG A 89 7.40 -11.57 10.70
CA ARG A 89 6.77 -12.52 11.65
C ARG A 89 7.75 -13.06 12.70
N TYR A 90 9.01 -13.21 12.34
CA TYR A 90 10.06 -13.74 13.21
C TYR A 90 10.95 -12.67 13.85
N GLY A 91 10.66 -11.38 13.68
CA GLY A 91 11.48 -10.30 14.23
C GLY A 91 12.94 -10.37 13.74
N ALA A 92 13.91 -10.11 14.61
CA ALA A 92 15.34 -10.15 14.26
C ALA A 92 15.83 -11.53 13.80
N ASP A 93 15.15 -12.61 14.20
CA ASP A 93 15.53 -14.01 13.91
C ASP A 93 15.01 -14.53 12.55
N GLY A 94 14.52 -13.65 11.66
CA GLY A 94 13.93 -14.07 10.39
C GLY A 94 14.89 -14.85 9.48
N SER A 95 16.14 -14.42 9.37
CA SER A 95 17.18 -15.12 8.61
C SER A 95 17.52 -16.48 9.22
N LYS A 96 17.51 -16.58 10.55
CA LYS A 96 17.70 -17.83 11.29
C LYS A 96 16.57 -18.81 11.05
N ALA A 97 15.32 -18.36 11.01
CA ALA A 97 14.18 -19.22 10.68
C ALA A 97 14.29 -19.80 9.26
N VAL A 98 14.67 -18.97 8.28
CA VAL A 98 14.93 -19.41 6.89
C VAL A 98 16.09 -20.42 6.84
N PHE A 99 17.17 -20.15 7.55
CA PHE A 99 18.31 -21.06 7.62
C PHE A 99 17.95 -22.40 8.28
N GLN A 100 17.19 -22.37 9.38
CA GLN A 100 16.69 -23.57 10.06
C GLN A 100 15.87 -24.45 9.12
N ALA A 101 14.92 -23.84 8.39
CA ALA A 101 14.12 -24.55 7.40
C ALA A 101 14.99 -25.23 6.32
N ILE A 102 16.10 -24.60 5.91
CA ILE A 102 17.05 -25.21 4.96
C ILE A 102 17.83 -26.35 5.62
N THR A 103 18.34 -26.16 6.85
CA THR A 103 19.14 -27.18 7.55
C THR A 103 18.35 -28.43 7.91
N GLU A 104 17.05 -28.30 8.20
CA GLU A 104 16.16 -29.45 8.47
C GLU A 104 16.11 -30.42 7.29
N THR A 105 16.26 -29.88 6.08
CA THR A 105 16.18 -30.63 4.83
C THR A 105 17.52 -30.94 4.18
N ASN A 106 18.54 -30.12 4.42
CA ASN A 106 19.90 -30.35 3.94
C ASN A 106 20.88 -30.08 5.08
N PRO A 107 21.42 -31.10 5.76
CA PRO A 107 22.33 -30.91 6.89
C PRO A 107 23.68 -30.26 6.55
N GLN A 108 24.06 -30.20 5.26
CA GLN A 108 25.39 -29.72 4.82
C GLN A 108 25.42 -28.22 4.46
N VAL A 109 24.73 -27.38 5.23
CA VAL A 109 24.64 -25.94 4.96
C VAL A 109 25.89 -25.22 5.47
N SER A 110 26.54 -24.43 4.60
CA SER A 110 27.72 -23.64 4.98
C SER A 110 27.36 -22.35 5.72
N GLU A 111 28.25 -21.86 6.59
CA GLU A 111 28.14 -20.55 7.23
C GLU A 111 28.04 -19.40 6.20
N LYS A 112 28.72 -19.54 5.05
CA LYS A 112 28.63 -18.59 3.94
C LYS A 112 27.21 -18.48 3.38
N LEU A 113 26.46 -19.58 3.36
CA LEU A 113 25.05 -19.56 2.94
C LEU A 113 24.19 -18.85 3.98
N TYR A 114 24.45 -19.02 5.28
CA TYR A 114 23.76 -18.27 6.34
C TYR A 114 23.90 -16.75 6.14
N LEU A 115 25.12 -16.25 5.96
CA LEU A 115 25.38 -14.82 5.73
C LEU A 115 24.70 -14.29 4.47
N LYS A 116 24.71 -15.08 3.38
CA LYS A 116 24.02 -14.71 2.14
C LYS A 116 22.50 -14.64 2.33
N LEU A 117 21.91 -15.59 3.04
CA LEU A 117 20.47 -15.61 3.34
C LEU A 117 20.08 -14.46 4.25
N GLN A 118 20.91 -14.15 5.25
CA GLN A 118 20.72 -12.98 6.10
C GLN A 118 20.61 -11.70 5.28
N GLN A 119 21.58 -11.47 4.38
CA GLN A 119 21.58 -10.30 3.50
C GLN A 119 20.33 -10.26 2.59
N ILE A 120 19.91 -11.39 2.02
CA ILE A 120 18.72 -11.46 1.16
C ILE A 120 17.45 -11.14 1.97
N VAL A 121 17.29 -11.70 3.17
CA VAL A 121 16.11 -11.51 4.02
C VAL A 121 16.04 -10.08 4.57
N GLU A 122 17.17 -9.51 5.02
CA GLU A 122 17.24 -8.13 5.49
C GLU A 122 16.89 -7.13 4.37
N SER A 123 17.50 -7.29 3.20
CA SER A 123 17.18 -6.48 2.02
C SER A 123 15.70 -6.60 1.62
N GLY A 124 15.16 -7.82 1.65
CA GLY A 124 13.75 -8.06 1.34
C GLY A 124 12.82 -7.37 2.34
N ARG A 125 13.16 -7.41 3.63
CA ARG A 125 12.40 -6.74 4.69
C ARG A 125 12.40 -5.23 4.52
N ASP A 126 13.55 -4.64 4.23
CA ASP A 126 13.67 -3.18 4.06
C ASP A 126 12.86 -2.71 2.85
N GLU A 127 12.98 -3.39 1.71
CA GLU A 127 12.23 -3.05 0.51
C GLU A 127 10.71 -3.25 0.71
N PHE A 128 10.32 -4.35 1.37
CA PHE A 128 8.93 -4.61 1.72
C PHE A 128 8.37 -3.53 2.66
N LYS A 129 9.14 -3.12 3.68
CA LYS A 129 8.77 -2.04 4.61
C LYS A 129 8.56 -0.71 3.88
N VAL A 130 9.46 -0.35 2.96
CA VAL A 130 9.33 0.87 2.16
C VAL A 130 8.04 0.84 1.34
N ASN A 131 7.80 -0.26 0.61
CA ASN A 131 6.62 -0.37 -0.24
C ASN A 131 5.32 -0.46 0.59
N GLN A 132 5.36 -1.05 1.80
CA GLN A 132 4.25 -1.00 2.75
C GLN A 132 3.96 0.41 3.25
N THR A 133 5.00 1.21 3.52
CA THR A 133 4.86 2.62 3.90
C THR A 133 4.24 3.43 2.76
N THR A 134 4.67 3.19 1.52
CA THR A 134 4.04 3.80 0.34
C THR A 134 2.57 3.40 0.20
N LEU A 135 2.21 2.14 0.46
CA LEU A 135 0.81 1.70 0.42
C LEU A 135 -0.03 2.45 1.46
N ILE A 136 0.47 2.58 2.68
CA ILE A 136 -0.18 3.34 3.76
C ILE A 136 -0.42 4.79 3.33
N ASP A 137 0.60 5.45 2.80
CA ASP A 137 0.49 6.85 2.38
C ASP A 137 -0.53 7.03 1.24
N LYS A 138 -0.51 6.14 0.23
CA LYS A 138 -1.52 6.17 -0.84
C LYS A 138 -2.94 5.98 -0.33
N LYS A 139 -3.16 5.05 0.62
CA LYS A 139 -4.46 4.87 1.26
C LYS A 139 -4.87 6.13 2.03
N ARG A 140 -3.96 6.72 2.81
CA ARG A 140 -4.18 7.96 3.57
C ARG A 140 -4.59 9.11 2.65
N VAL A 141 -3.84 9.36 1.58
CA VAL A 141 -4.14 10.41 0.59
C VAL A 141 -5.51 10.18 -0.04
N TYR A 142 -5.80 8.95 -0.46
CA TYR A 142 -7.09 8.63 -1.06
C TYR A 142 -8.27 8.85 -0.09
N GLN A 143 -8.12 8.43 1.17
CA GLN A 143 -9.13 8.68 2.21
C GLN A 143 -9.32 10.17 2.49
N GLN A 144 -8.25 10.96 2.51
CA GLN A 144 -8.32 12.41 2.68
C GLN A 144 -9.11 13.05 1.53
N GLU A 145 -8.88 12.62 0.29
CA GLU A 145 -9.54 13.16 -0.90
C GLU A 145 -11.02 12.76 -0.98
N LEU A 146 -11.37 11.53 -0.57
CA LEU A 146 -12.75 11.12 -0.38
C LEU A 146 -13.45 11.91 0.75
N GLY A 147 -12.70 12.27 1.80
CA GLY A 147 -13.16 13.10 2.91
C GLY A 147 -13.33 14.58 2.56
N SER A 148 -12.67 15.06 1.50
CA SER A 148 -12.74 16.46 1.07
C SER A 148 -14.16 16.87 0.68
N PHE A 149 -14.58 18.07 1.09
CA PHE A 149 -15.91 18.60 0.81
C PHE A 149 -16.22 18.66 -0.70
N TRP A 150 -15.36 19.32 -1.48
CA TRP A 150 -15.60 19.49 -2.92
C TRP A 150 -15.20 18.25 -3.72
N ARG A 151 -13.92 17.86 -3.66
CA ARG A 151 -13.42 16.73 -4.46
C ARG A 151 -14.06 15.41 -4.07
N GLY A 152 -14.25 15.15 -2.77
CA GLY A 152 -14.90 13.95 -2.28
C GLY A 152 -16.38 13.87 -2.67
N MET A 153 -17.10 15.00 -2.73
CA MET A 153 -18.46 15.02 -3.29
C MET A 153 -18.45 14.57 -4.76
N TRP A 154 -17.60 15.17 -5.59
CA TRP A 154 -17.50 14.81 -7.00
C TRP A 154 -17.00 13.38 -7.23
N MET A 155 -16.09 12.89 -6.40
CA MET A 155 -15.64 11.49 -6.43
C MET A 155 -16.79 10.53 -6.15
N ARG A 156 -17.63 10.81 -5.14
CA ARG A 156 -18.84 10.02 -4.84
C ARG A 156 -19.85 10.05 -5.99
N ILE A 157 -20.11 11.22 -6.56
CA ILE A 157 -20.96 11.38 -7.75
C ILE A 157 -20.41 10.56 -8.93
N ALA A 158 -19.09 10.54 -9.09
CA ALA A 158 -18.40 9.78 -10.13
C ALA A 158 -18.26 8.27 -9.83
N GLY A 159 -18.83 7.79 -8.71
CA GLY A 159 -18.88 6.38 -8.34
C GLY A 159 -17.65 5.85 -7.57
N TYR A 160 -16.85 6.72 -6.96
CA TYR A 160 -15.74 6.33 -6.09
C TYR A 160 -16.15 6.37 -4.60
N PRO A 161 -15.62 5.45 -3.77
CA PRO A 161 -14.66 4.39 -4.09
C PRO A 161 -15.27 3.19 -4.83
N LYS A 162 -14.54 2.66 -5.81
CA LYS A 162 -14.83 1.41 -6.54
C LYS A 162 -14.08 0.22 -5.95
N ILE A 163 -13.05 0.47 -5.15
CA ILE A 163 -12.32 -0.56 -4.40
C ILE A 163 -12.70 -0.56 -2.92
N ASN A 164 -12.62 -1.73 -2.28
CA ASN A 164 -12.64 -1.81 -0.83
C ASN A 164 -11.22 -1.63 -0.28
N LEU A 165 -11.00 -0.59 0.53
CA LEU A 165 -9.69 -0.32 1.13
C LEU A 165 -9.24 -1.38 2.14
N ASP A 166 -10.18 -2.17 2.66
CA ASP A 166 -9.89 -3.26 3.59
C ASP A 166 -9.29 -4.49 2.90
N ASP A 167 -9.38 -4.59 1.57
CA ASP A 167 -8.71 -5.65 0.82
C ASP A 167 -7.19 -5.39 0.72
N TYR A 168 -6.76 -4.15 0.97
CA TYR A 168 -5.36 -3.70 0.89
C TYR A 168 -4.77 -3.51 2.28
N LYS A 169 -4.83 -4.54 3.12
CA LYS A 169 -4.28 -4.50 4.49
C LYS A 169 -2.76 -4.42 4.46
N VAL A 170 -2.22 -3.71 5.45
CA VAL A 170 -0.79 -3.73 5.74
C VAL A 170 -0.49 -5.01 6.49
N VAL A 171 0.58 -5.70 6.12
CA VAL A 171 1.03 -6.87 6.86
C VAL A 171 1.67 -6.40 8.17
N ILE A 172 1.03 -6.71 9.29
CA ILE A 172 1.54 -6.52 10.65
C ILE A 172 1.49 -7.86 11.38
N THR A 173 2.36 -8.05 12.36
CA THR A 173 2.33 -9.28 13.15
C THR A 173 1.18 -9.25 14.16
N GLU A 174 0.54 -10.39 14.37
CA GLU A 174 -0.60 -10.52 15.30
C GLU A 174 -0.23 -10.06 16.73
N GLY A 175 1.01 -10.32 17.16
CA GLY A 175 1.52 -9.87 18.46
C GLY A 175 1.56 -8.34 18.57
N VAL A 176 2.01 -7.63 17.53
CA VAL A 176 2.00 -6.16 17.50
C VAL A 176 0.57 -5.65 17.48
N GLU A 177 -0.31 -6.24 16.67
CA GLU A 177 -1.73 -5.84 16.65
C GLU A 177 -2.39 -6.01 18.03
N ALA A 178 -2.12 -7.11 18.72
CA ALA A 178 -2.61 -7.35 20.08
C ALA A 178 -2.03 -6.36 21.11
N THR A 179 -0.74 -6.02 21.01
CA THR A 179 -0.11 -4.98 21.85
C THR A 179 -0.79 -3.62 21.64
N PHE A 180 -1.01 -3.21 20.38
CA PHE A 180 -1.68 -1.93 20.09
C PHE A 180 -3.14 -1.93 20.52
N LYS A 181 -3.86 -3.05 20.40
CA LYS A 181 -5.25 -3.17 20.89
C LYS A 181 -5.35 -3.16 22.42
N SER A 182 -4.42 -3.82 23.11
CA SER A 182 -4.42 -3.91 24.57
C SER A 182 -3.78 -2.70 25.26
N GLY A 183 -3.01 -1.89 24.52
CA GLY A 183 -2.25 -0.77 25.06
C GLY A 183 -1.10 -1.20 25.99
N LYS A 184 -0.77 -2.50 26.03
CA LYS A 184 0.25 -3.07 26.90
C LYS A 184 1.11 -4.04 26.10
N GLU A 185 2.43 -3.87 26.15
CA GLU A 185 3.37 -4.83 25.57
C GLU A 185 3.33 -6.12 26.39
N SER A 186 3.03 -7.24 25.74
CA SER A 186 3.05 -8.56 26.39
C SER A 186 4.51 -9.00 26.58
N ALA A 187 5.11 -8.51 27.68
CA ALA A 187 6.50 -8.67 28.11
C ALA A 187 7.53 -7.79 27.35
N PRO A 188 8.63 -7.35 28.02
CA PRO A 188 9.74 -6.70 27.33
C PRO A 188 10.28 -7.63 26.24
N ILE A 189 10.72 -7.06 25.12
CA ILE A 189 11.34 -7.77 23.99
C ILE A 189 12.35 -8.78 24.57
N ARG A 190 11.96 -10.06 24.63
CA ARG A 190 12.86 -11.12 25.08
C ARG A 190 13.79 -11.43 23.92
N LEU A 191 14.90 -10.71 23.87
CA LEU A 191 16.12 -11.21 23.22
C LEU A 191 16.41 -12.56 23.89
N ARG A 192 16.24 -13.67 23.18
CA ARG A 192 16.17 -14.99 23.82
C ARG A 192 17.47 -15.29 24.59
N ALA A 193 17.30 -15.53 25.89
CA ALA A 193 18.18 -16.15 26.90
C ALA A 193 19.70 -15.96 26.77
N SER A 194 20.28 -15.28 27.75
CA SER A 194 21.63 -15.57 28.23
C SER A 194 21.71 -17.08 28.55
N GLN A 195 22.32 -17.86 27.66
CA GLN A 195 22.75 -19.20 28.01
C GLN A 195 23.94 -19.04 28.96
N GLN A 196 23.73 -19.40 30.22
CA GLN A 196 24.79 -19.80 31.14
C GLN A 196 25.32 -21.17 30.72
#